data_AF-A0A2S6QUF6-F1
#
_entry.id   AF-A0A2S6QUF6-F1
#
_cell.length_a   1.000
_cell.length_b   1.000
_cell.length_c   1.000
_cell.angle_alpha   90.00
_cell.angle_beta   90.00
_cell.angle_gamma   90.00
#
_symmetry.space_group_name_H-M   'P 1'
#
loop_
_entity.id
_entity.type
_entity.pdbx_description
1 polymer ?
#
loop_
_entity_poly.entity_id
_entity_poly.type
_entity_poly.pdbx_seq_one_letter_code
_entity_poly.pdbx_strand_id
1 'polypeptide(L)' 'MNNRLTFLPVSIEHAPLCARLDSLCFDAEVFDESMIRSLLSTPYVFGYLAILNEEPIGYALCSKGG' A
#
# COMPACT_ATOMS: atom_id res chain seq x y z
N MET A 1 20.47 14.68 10.50
CA MET A 1 20.04 14.05 9.23
C MET A 1 18.64 14.55 8.94
N ASN A 2 18.35 15.07 7.74
CA ASN A 2 17.02 15.53 7.39
C ASN A 2 16.22 14.34 6.85
N ASN A 3 15.20 13.91 7.60
CA ASN A 3 14.30 12.87 7.16
C ASN A 3 13.31 13.45 6.14
N ARG A 4 13.27 12.87 4.93
CA ARG A 4 12.32 13.26 3.88
C ARG A 4 11.23 12.22 3.76
N LEU A 5 10.01 12.60 4.13
CA LEU A 5 8.79 11.82 3.92
C LEU A 5 8.09 12.27 2.63
N THR A 6 7.79 11.33 1.76
CA THR A 6 7.03 11.56 0.52
C THR A 6 5.90 10.58 0.39
N PHE A 7 4.84 10.97 -0.32
CA PHE A 7 3.69 10.13 -0.62
C PHE A 7 3.54 9.99 -2.13
N LEU A 8 3.42 8.75 -2.60
CA LEU A 8 3.16 8.43 -4.01
C LEU A 8 1.78 7.79 -4.14
N PRO A 9 0.98 8.10 -5.18
CA PRO A 9 -0.24 7.34 -5.46
C PRO A 9 0.09 5.86 -5.65
N VAL A 10 -0.68 4.99 -5.01
CA VAL A 10 -0.55 3.54 -5.21
C VAL A 10 -1.18 3.17 -6.55
N SER A 11 -0.50 2.29 -7.27
CA SER A 11 -0.97 1.67 -8.50
C SER A 11 -0.80 0.15 -8.39
N ILE A 12 -1.38 -0.60 -9.34
CA ILE A 12 -1.32 -2.07 -9.38
C ILE A 12 0.11 -2.63 -9.38
N GLU A 13 1.10 -1.86 -9.86
CA GLU A 13 2.52 -2.25 -9.86
C GLU A 13 3.12 -2.33 -8.45
N HIS A 14 2.52 -1.62 -7.50
CA HIS A 14 2.96 -1.58 -6.11
C HIS A 14 2.37 -2.71 -5.25
N ALA A 15 1.52 -3.59 -5.81
CA ALA A 15 0.86 -4.64 -5.05
C ALA A 15 1.83 -5.59 -4.30
N PRO A 16 2.96 -6.07 -4.88
CA PRO A 16 3.90 -6.91 -4.15
C PRO A 16 4.51 -6.20 -2.94
N LEU A 17 4.77 -4.90 -3.07
CA LEU A 17 5.32 -4.08 -2.00
C LEU A 17 4.31 -3.88 -0.86
N CYS A 18 3.04 -3.60 -1.20
CA CYS A 18 1.99 -3.42 -0.22
C CYS A 18 1.73 -4.72 0.56
N ALA A 19 1.65 -5.87 -0.11
CA ALA A 19 1.50 -7.17 0.55
C ALA A 19 2.68 -7.48 1.50
N ARG A 20 3.92 -7.13 1.11
CA ARG A 20 5.07 -7.24 2.00
C ARG A 20 4.92 -6.36 3.24
N LEU A 21 4.55 -5.09 3.07
CA LEU A 21 4.33 -4.17 4.20
C LEU A 21 3.20 -4.67 5.13
N ASP A 22 2.16 -5.26 4.56
CA ASP A 22 1.04 -5.83 5.31
C ASP A 22 1.49 -7.00 6.19
N SER A 23 2.29 -7.91 5.63
CA SER A 23 2.85 -9.06 6.36
C SER A 23 3.80 -8.69 7.51
N LEU A 24 4.35 -7.47 7.50
CA LEU A 24 5.17 -6.96 8.59
C LEU A 24 4.32 -6.38 9.74
N CYS A 25 3.05 -6.06 9.47
CA CYS A 25 2.17 -5.37 10.41
C CYS A 25 1.15 -6.31 11.08
N PHE A 26 0.73 -7.37 10.39
CA PHE A 26 -0.36 -8.23 10.84
C PHE A 26 0.02 -9.72 10.81
N ASP A 27 -0.27 -10.46 11.88
CA ASP A 27 0.08 -11.88 12.01
C ASP A 27 -0.97 -12.84 11.42
N ALA A 28 -2.24 -12.41 11.28
CA ALA A 28 -3.36 -13.32 10.97
C ALA A 28 -4.27 -12.86 9.81
N GLU A 29 -4.32 -11.58 9.49
CA GLU A 29 -5.14 -11.01 8.40
C GLU A 29 -4.23 -10.36 7.34
N VAL A 30 -3.27 -11.11 6.82
CA VAL A 30 -2.34 -10.61 5.81
C VAL A 30 -3.07 -10.52 4.48
N PHE A 31 -3.14 -9.32 3.93
CA PHE A 31 -3.56 -9.10 2.56
C PHE A 31 -2.44 -9.53 1.62
N ASP A 32 -2.59 -10.69 1.00
CA ASP A 32 -1.64 -11.19 0.03
C ASP A 32 -1.62 -10.34 -1.26
N GLU A 33 -0.62 -10.57 -2.11
CA GLU A 33 -0.47 -9.82 -3.36
C GLU A 33 -1.71 -9.94 -4.26
N SER A 34 -2.35 -11.11 -4.31
CA SER A 34 -3.53 -11.33 -5.16
C SER A 34 -4.69 -10.44 -4.69
N MET A 35 -4.91 -10.38 -3.38
CA MET A 35 -5.97 -9.59 -2.79
C MET A 35 -5.71 -8.09 -2.96
N ILE A 36 -4.48 -7.63 -2.74
CA ILE A 36 -4.11 -6.23 -2.99
C ILE A 36 -4.29 -5.85 -4.47
N ARG A 37 -3.92 -6.72 -5.41
CA ARG A 37 -4.16 -6.50 -6.85
C ARG A 37 -5.65 -6.40 -7.16
N SER A 38 -6.47 -7.24 -6.54
CA SER A 38 -7.92 -7.21 -6.68
C SER A 38 -8.50 -5.87 -6.19
N LEU A 39 -8.08 -5.42 -5.00
CA LEU A 39 -8.48 -4.11 -4.45
C LEU A 39 -8.08 -2.97 -5.38
N LEU A 40 -6.83 -2.93 -5.84
CA LEU A 40 -6.32 -1.87 -6.72
C LEU A 40 -6.94 -1.88 -8.13
N SER A 41 -7.52 -3.01 -8.55
CA SER A 41 -8.27 -3.12 -9.80
C SER A 41 -9.73 -2.72 -9.65
N THR A 42 -10.21 -2.60 -8.41
CA THR A 42 -11.60 -2.24 -8.13
C THR A 42 -11.80 -0.75 -8.43
N PRO A 43 -12.80 -0.38 -9.25
CA PRO A 43 -13.12 1.01 -9.51
C PRO A 43 -13.30 1.80 -8.20
N TYR A 44 -12.80 3.04 -8.18
CA TYR A 44 -12.90 3.94 -7.04
C TYR A 44 -12.11 3.54 -5.78
N VAL A 45 -11.28 2.50 -5.86
CA VAL A 45 -10.20 2.28 -4.89
C VAL A 45 -9.00 3.15 -5.27
N PHE A 46 -8.45 3.86 -4.30
CA PHE A 46 -7.27 4.69 -4.45
C PHE A 46 -6.46 4.67 -3.15
N GLY A 47 -5.20 5.09 -3.20
CA GLY A 47 -4.35 5.03 -2.03
C GLY A 47 -3.02 5.72 -2.21
N TYR A 48 -2.25 5.75 -1.13
CA TYR A 48 -0.92 6.34 -1.09
C TYR A 48 0.09 5.41 -0.41
N LEU A 49 1.31 5.38 -0.96
CA LEU A 49 2.48 4.73 -0.40
C LEU A 49 3.33 5.80 0.28
N ALA A 50 3.66 5.60 1.55
CA ALA A 50 4.56 6.43 2.31
C ALA A 50 6.01 5.96 2.11
N ILE A 51 6.89 6.88 1.73
CA ILE A 51 8.31 6.63 1.50
C ILE A 51 9.13 7.58 2.37
N LEU A 52 9.98 7.03 3.24
CA LEU A 52 10.91 7.76 4.08
C LEU A 52 12.33 7.50 3.60
N ASN A 53 13.03 8.54 3.15
CA ASN A 53 14.42 8.42 2.68
C ASN A 53 14.61 7.29 1.64
N GLU A 54 13.72 7.22 0.65
CA GLU A 54 13.68 6.20 -0.42
C GLU A 54 13.20 4.80 0.00
N GLU A 55 12.93 4.57 1.29
CA GLU A 55 12.39 3.31 1.79
C GLU A 55 10.86 3.38 1.95
N PRO A 56 10.10 2.44 1.38
CA PRO A 56 8.66 2.34 1.63
C PRO A 56 8.39 1.86 3.06
N ILE A 57 7.59 2.64 3.81
CA ILE A 57 7.34 2.39 5.25
C ILE A 57 5.88 2.10 5.58
N GLY A 58 4.97 2.25 4.63
CA GLY A 58 3.55 2.00 4.86
C GLY A 58 2.71 2.39 3.65
N TYR A 59 1.46 1.92 3.63
CA TYR A 59 0.50 2.26 2.60
C TYR A 59 -0.90 2.39 3.20
N ALA A 60 -1.79 3.08 2.50
CA ALA A 60 -3.21 3.12 2.82
C ALA A 60 -4.02 3.00 1.54
N LEU A 61 -5.04 2.15 1.55
CA LEU A 61 -6.05 2.05 0.50
C LEU A 61 -7.39 2.52 1.05
N CYS A 62 -8.13 3.25 0.22
CA CYS A 62 -9.45 3.77 0.49
C CYS A 62 -10.37 3.40 -0.68
N SER A 63 -11.60 3.00 -0.40
CA SER A 63 -12.66 2.91 -1.42
C SER A 63 -13.63 4.06 -1.27
N LYS A 64 -14.05 4.67 -2.39
CA LYS A 64 -15.23 5.55 -2.40
C LYS A 64 -16.48 4.69 -2.56
N GLY A 65 -16.90 4.07 -1.45
CA GLY A 65 -18.09 3.22 -1.38
C GLY A 65 -17.98 2.26 -0.20
N GLY A 66 -18.80 2.50 0.81
CA GLY A 66 -19.14 1.54 1.87
C GLY A 66 -20.56 1.06 1.64
#